data_AF-A0A7J0E373-F1
#
_entry.id   AF-A0A7J0E373-F1
#
_cell.length_a   1.000
_cell.length_b   1.000
_cell.length_c   1.000
_cell.angle_alpha   90.00
_cell.angle_beta   90.00
_cell.angle_gamma   90.00
#
_symmetry.space_group_name_H-M   'P 1'
#
loop_
_entity.id
_entity.type
_entity.pdbx_description
1 polymer ?
#
loop_
_entity_poly.entity_id
_entity_poly.type
_entity_poly.pdbx_seq_one_letter_code
_entity_poly.pdbx_strand_id
1 'polypeptide(L)'
;MASLVSSPFTLPTSKVDQLSSISSKHYFLHSFLPSKTHKNSSNSKPHLMRVKCAAIGNGLFTQTTQEVRRIVPENPQGLPTVKVVYVVLEAQYQSSLSAAVQTLNKNGKFASFEELALKIKSAVEKERDRLDAVLVFPSMPELFKKKKQSAGFADSMLKLVRTLPKVLKYLPSDKAQDARLYILSLQFWLGGSPDNLVNFLKMVSGSYVPALKGTKIEYADPVLFLDTGIWHPLAPCMYDDVKEYLNWYGTRRDANEKLKGPNATVIGLILQRSHIVTGDESHYVAVIMELEAKGAKVIPIFAGGLDFSGPVERFFIDPITKKPFVNSVVSLTGFALVGGPARQDHPRAIEALMKLDVPYIVALPLVFQTTEEWLNSTLGLHPIQVALQVALPELDGGMEPIVFAGRDPRTGK
;
A
#
# COMPACT_ATOMS: atom_id res chain seq x y z
N MET A 1 -1.65 -30.97 -45.17
CA MET A 1 -0.51 -31.48 -45.96
C MET A 1 0.44 -30.33 -46.22
N ALA A 2 1.72 -30.52 -45.85
CA ALA A 2 2.94 -29.76 -46.25
C ALA A 2 2.98 -28.25 -45.92
N SER A 3 4.08 -27.62 -45.49
CA SER A 3 5.46 -28.04 -45.21
C SER A 3 6.16 -26.99 -44.32
N LEU A 4 7.12 -27.47 -43.54
CA LEU A 4 8.14 -26.80 -42.72
C LEU A 4 9.03 -25.83 -43.50
N VAL A 5 9.66 -24.85 -42.81
CA VAL A 5 11.14 -24.69 -42.67
C VAL A 5 11.49 -23.89 -41.39
N SER A 6 12.47 -24.39 -40.63
CA SER A 6 13.07 -23.90 -39.39
C SER A 6 14.29 -22.99 -39.58
N SER A 7 14.64 -22.17 -38.58
CA SER A 7 16.05 -21.90 -38.22
C SER A 7 16.21 -21.42 -36.75
N PRO A 8 17.19 -21.94 -35.98
CA PRO A 8 17.49 -21.54 -34.60
C PRO A 8 18.65 -20.52 -34.52
N PHE A 9 18.60 -19.61 -33.55
CA PHE A 9 19.67 -18.64 -33.29
C PHE A 9 20.64 -19.14 -32.20
N THR A 10 21.93 -19.21 -32.54
CA THR A 10 23.05 -19.53 -31.66
C THR A 10 23.72 -18.27 -31.10
N LEU A 11 24.11 -18.29 -29.82
CA LEU A 11 24.95 -17.28 -29.18
C LEU A 11 26.44 -17.62 -29.33
N PRO A 12 27.33 -16.65 -29.60
CA PRO A 12 28.76 -16.90 -29.57
C PRO A 12 29.33 -16.74 -28.15
N THR A 13 30.05 -17.78 -27.74
CA THR A 13 30.97 -17.82 -26.61
C THR A 13 32.32 -17.24 -27.02
N SER A 14 32.90 -16.37 -26.19
CA SER A 14 34.34 -16.08 -26.22
C SER A 14 34.89 -15.90 -24.80
N LYS A 15 36.15 -16.33 -24.66
CA LYS A 15 36.83 -16.84 -23.45
C LYS A 15 37.44 -15.76 -22.54
N VAL A 16 37.73 -16.26 -21.34
CA VAL A 16 38.49 -15.76 -20.19
C VAL A 16 39.99 -15.63 -20.49
N ASP A 17 40.68 -14.58 -19.99
CA ASP A 17 41.79 -14.67 -18.99
C ASP A 17 42.58 -13.36 -18.74
N GLN A 18 43.19 -13.33 -17.54
CA GLN A 18 44.31 -12.49 -17.02
C GLN A 18 44.04 -11.40 -15.94
N LEU A 19 44.16 -11.86 -14.69
CA LEU A 19 45.15 -11.48 -13.65
C LEU A 19 45.30 -10.02 -13.14
N SER A 20 44.96 -9.90 -11.83
CA SER A 20 45.66 -9.21 -10.73
C SER A 20 45.92 -7.70 -10.76
N SER A 21 45.36 -6.98 -9.79
CA SER A 21 46.17 -6.32 -8.75
C SER A 21 45.30 -5.89 -7.55
N ILE A 22 45.89 -6.07 -6.37
CA ILE A 22 45.39 -5.70 -5.05
C ILE A 22 45.30 -4.17 -4.95
N SER A 23 44.14 -3.64 -4.59
CA SER A 23 44.05 -2.35 -3.92
C SER A 23 42.85 -2.34 -2.97
N SER A 24 43.18 -2.27 -1.69
CA SER A 24 42.29 -1.98 -0.57
C SER A 24 41.32 -0.83 -0.88
N LYS A 25 40.02 -1.12 -0.89
CA LYS A 25 38.98 -0.09 -0.84
C LYS A 25 37.98 -0.40 0.26
N HIS A 26 37.99 0.49 1.25
CA HIS A 26 37.00 0.63 2.31
C HIS A 26 35.58 0.65 1.72
N TYR A 27 34.71 -0.21 2.24
CA TYR A 27 33.28 -0.15 1.96
C TYR A 27 32.63 0.95 2.81
N PHE A 28 32.41 2.12 2.22
CA PHE A 28 31.56 3.16 2.78
C PHE A 28 30.13 3.02 2.22
N LEU A 29 29.16 2.85 3.13
CA LEU A 29 27.73 2.99 2.85
C LEU A 29 27.39 4.48 2.75
N HIS A 30 27.31 5.02 1.55
CA HIS A 30 26.78 6.37 1.29
C HIS A 30 25.85 6.36 0.08
N SER A 31 24.56 6.64 0.32
CA SER A 31 23.66 7.21 -0.67
C SER A 31 23.95 8.71 -0.79
N PHE A 32 25.00 9.05 -1.54
CA PHE A 32 25.27 10.43 -1.96
C PHE A 32 25.83 10.38 -3.39
N LEU A 33 25.12 10.98 -4.35
CA LEU A 33 25.61 11.21 -5.70
C LEU A 33 26.20 12.64 -5.76
N PRO A 34 27.42 12.82 -6.32
CA PRO A 34 28.04 14.13 -6.44
C PRO A 34 27.48 14.95 -7.62
N SER A 35 27.44 16.27 -7.40
CA SER A 35 27.13 17.34 -8.34
C SER A 35 27.97 17.27 -9.62
N LYS A 36 27.35 17.47 -10.79
CA LYS A 36 28.04 17.75 -12.06
C LYS A 36 27.85 19.22 -12.43
N THR A 37 28.99 19.86 -12.68
CA THR A 37 29.19 21.23 -13.15
C THR A 37 28.71 21.43 -14.60
N HIS A 38 28.12 22.60 -14.85
CA HIS A 38 27.66 23.05 -16.16
C HIS A 38 28.83 23.30 -17.13
N LYS A 39 28.69 22.81 -18.38
CA LYS A 39 29.36 23.40 -19.55
C LYS A 39 28.35 23.53 -20.69
N ASN A 40 28.21 24.77 -21.16
CA ASN A 40 27.46 25.16 -22.36
C ASN A 40 28.11 24.60 -23.63
N SER A 41 27.29 24.15 -24.57
CA SER A 41 27.65 24.09 -25.99
C SER A 41 26.38 24.10 -26.85
N SER A 42 26.34 25.05 -27.77
CA SER A 42 25.36 25.28 -28.81
C SER A 42 25.64 24.42 -30.05
N ASN A 43 24.60 23.85 -30.69
CA ASN A 43 24.44 23.87 -32.15
C ASN A 43 23.09 23.28 -32.64
N SER A 44 22.78 23.65 -33.88
CA SER A 44 21.51 23.77 -34.62
C SER A 44 20.94 22.51 -35.31
N LYS A 45 19.58 22.39 -35.31
CA LYS A 45 18.55 21.91 -36.32
C LYS A 45 18.84 20.69 -37.26
N PRO A 46 17.83 19.93 -37.80
CA PRO A 46 16.47 20.34 -38.18
C PRO A 46 15.30 19.36 -37.89
N HIS A 47 14.12 19.78 -38.36
CA HIS A 47 12.75 19.28 -38.20
C HIS A 47 12.48 17.80 -38.53
N LEU A 48 11.72 17.13 -37.66
CA LEU A 48 10.81 16.03 -38.02
C LEU A 48 9.50 16.22 -37.27
N MET A 49 8.36 16.24 -37.99
CA MET A 49 7.02 16.37 -37.42
C MET A 49 6.76 15.25 -36.41
N ARG A 50 6.55 15.62 -35.14
CA ARG A 50 6.16 14.71 -34.07
C ARG A 50 4.79 15.14 -33.59
N VAL A 51 3.78 14.32 -33.85
CA VAL A 51 2.43 14.47 -33.29
C VAL A 51 2.57 14.55 -31.77
N LYS A 52 2.34 15.74 -31.22
CA LYS A 52 2.26 15.93 -29.77
C LYS A 52 0.86 15.51 -29.32
N CYS A 53 0.74 14.27 -28.86
CA CYS A 53 -0.32 13.93 -27.92
C CYS A 53 0.03 14.61 -26.59
N ALA A 54 -0.61 15.75 -26.31
CA ALA A 54 -0.50 16.43 -25.04
C ALA A 54 -1.34 15.68 -24.00
N ALA A 55 -0.82 14.58 -23.46
CA ALA A 55 -1.30 14.05 -22.19
C ALA A 55 -0.79 15.00 -21.09
N ILE A 56 -1.60 15.99 -20.73
CA ILE A 56 -1.40 16.79 -19.52
C ILE A 56 -1.71 15.87 -18.34
N GLY A 57 -0.74 15.04 -17.97
CA GLY A 57 -0.84 14.11 -16.86
C GLY A 57 -0.68 14.83 -15.53
N ASN A 58 -1.74 15.49 -15.06
CA ASN A 58 -1.86 15.80 -13.64
C ASN A 58 -1.98 14.48 -12.88
N GLY A 59 -1.15 14.29 -11.84
CA GLY A 59 -0.95 13.04 -11.11
C GLY A 59 -2.22 12.21 -10.89
N LEU A 60 -2.23 11.03 -11.50
CA LEU A 60 -3.40 10.18 -11.75
C LEU A 60 -4.00 9.44 -10.55
N PHE A 61 -3.48 9.62 -9.33
CA PHE A 61 -3.79 8.70 -8.22
C PHE A 61 -4.65 9.29 -7.09
N THR A 62 -4.81 10.61 -7.00
CA THR A 62 -5.68 11.26 -6.01
C THR A 62 -6.32 12.53 -6.60
N GLN A 63 -7.49 12.38 -7.21
CA GLN A 63 -8.29 13.49 -7.74
C GLN A 63 -9.05 14.21 -6.62
N THR A 64 -8.31 14.75 -5.64
CA THR A 64 -8.84 15.81 -4.78
C THR A 64 -7.95 17.03 -4.96
N THR A 65 -8.57 18.21 -5.00
CA THR A 65 -7.86 19.49 -5.04
C THR A 65 -7.07 19.68 -3.74
N GLN A 66 -5.94 20.38 -3.82
CA GLN A 66 -5.08 20.59 -2.66
C GLN A 66 -5.79 21.42 -1.57
N GLU A 67 -6.75 22.28 -1.95
CA GLU A 67 -7.50 23.09 -1.00
C GLU A 67 -8.46 22.26 -0.13
N VAL A 68 -9.04 21.18 -0.64
CA VAL A 68 -10.01 20.35 0.10
C VAL A 68 -9.35 19.55 1.22
N ARG A 69 -8.03 19.32 1.14
CA ARG A 69 -7.29 18.45 2.07
C ARG A 69 -6.23 19.16 2.91
N ARG A 70 -6.26 20.49 2.95
CA ARG A 70 -5.39 21.27 3.84
C ARG A 70 -6.05 21.40 5.20
N ILE A 71 -5.33 21.02 6.26
CA ILE A 71 -5.76 21.29 7.63
C ILE A 71 -4.97 22.49 8.15
N VAL A 72 -5.68 23.58 8.45
CA VAL A 72 -5.12 24.75 9.14
C VAL A 72 -5.74 24.82 10.53
N PRO A 73 -4.96 24.63 11.60
CA PRO A 73 -5.49 24.67 12.96
C PRO A 73 -5.84 26.10 13.38
N GLU A 74 -6.91 26.25 14.15
CA GLU A 74 -7.12 27.44 14.98
C GLU A 74 -6.08 27.41 16.11
N ASN A 75 -5.21 28.42 16.18
CA ASN A 75 -4.12 28.49 17.18
C ASN A 75 -4.30 29.69 18.14
N PRO A 76 -5.38 29.73 18.94
CA PRO A 76 -5.64 30.84 19.86
C PRO A 76 -4.61 30.92 20.99
N GLN A 77 -3.89 29.83 21.27
CA GLN A 77 -2.91 29.70 22.35
C GLN A 77 -1.49 30.12 21.95
N GLY A 78 -1.24 30.43 20.67
CA GLY A 78 0.08 30.82 20.18
C GLY A 78 1.13 29.71 20.24
N LEU A 79 0.71 28.45 20.15
CA LEU A 79 1.63 27.29 20.17
C LEU A 79 2.51 27.25 18.92
N PRO A 80 3.73 26.66 18.98
CA PRO A 80 4.53 26.39 17.80
C PRO A 80 3.73 25.61 16.74
N THR A 81 3.89 25.96 15.47
CA THR A 81 3.22 25.27 14.36
C THR A 81 4.16 24.27 13.69
N VAL A 82 3.77 22.99 13.69
CA VAL A 82 4.44 21.92 12.94
C VAL A 82 3.74 21.77 11.59
N LYS A 83 4.48 21.93 10.50
CA LYS A 83 3.96 21.78 9.14
C LYS A 83 4.32 20.40 8.59
N VAL A 84 3.31 19.59 8.30
CA VAL A 84 3.45 18.24 7.77
C VAL A 84 3.14 18.24 6.29
N VAL A 85 4.13 17.88 5.48
CA VAL A 85 4.02 17.75 4.03
C VAL A 85 4.20 16.28 3.65
N TYR A 86 3.26 15.73 2.88
CA TYR A 86 3.33 14.33 2.45
C TYR A 86 2.99 14.17 0.97
N VAL A 87 3.54 13.10 0.38
CA VAL A 87 3.22 12.59 -0.95
C VAL A 87 2.95 11.11 -0.83
N VAL A 88 1.68 10.72 -0.89
CA VAL A 88 1.25 9.33 -0.67
C VAL A 88 0.30 8.91 -1.80
N LEU A 89 0.50 7.72 -2.35
CA LEU A 89 -0.34 7.17 -3.43
C LEU A 89 -1.66 6.59 -2.91
N GLU A 90 -1.63 6.07 -1.69
CA GLU A 90 -2.74 5.42 -1.00
C GLU A 90 -3.60 6.45 -0.25
N ALA A 91 -4.82 6.69 -0.71
CA ALA A 91 -5.69 7.71 -0.11
C ALA A 91 -6.08 7.39 1.35
N GLN A 92 -6.18 6.11 1.70
CA GLN A 92 -6.49 5.64 3.04
C GLN A 92 -5.45 6.10 4.08
N TYR A 93 -4.16 6.15 3.71
CA TYR A 93 -3.11 6.73 4.55
C TYR A 93 -3.23 8.24 4.68
N GLN A 94 -3.73 8.92 3.64
CA GLN A 94 -4.01 10.35 3.71
C GLN A 94 -5.15 10.61 4.71
N SER A 95 -6.23 9.85 4.63
CA SER A 95 -7.37 9.92 5.57
C SER A 95 -6.93 9.69 7.02
N SER A 96 -6.11 8.66 7.25
CA SER A 96 -5.57 8.34 8.58
C SER A 96 -4.65 9.46 9.12
N LEU A 97 -3.81 10.06 8.26
CA LEU A 97 -2.94 11.17 8.65
C LEU A 97 -3.75 12.41 9.02
N SER A 98 -4.77 12.75 8.25
CA SER A 98 -5.69 13.84 8.57
C SER A 98 -6.41 13.61 9.90
N ALA A 99 -6.89 12.39 10.16
CA ALA A 99 -7.49 12.05 11.45
C ALA A 99 -6.51 12.19 12.63
N ALA A 100 -5.25 11.82 12.43
CA ALA A 100 -4.19 12.01 13.42
C ALA A 100 -3.90 13.49 13.71
N VAL A 101 -3.78 14.31 12.66
CA VAL A 101 -3.57 15.76 12.79
C VAL A 101 -4.74 16.42 13.51
N GLN A 102 -5.98 16.09 13.16
CA GLN A 102 -7.18 16.59 13.84
C GLN A 102 -7.19 16.20 15.32
N THR A 103 -6.81 14.97 15.64
CA THR A 103 -6.73 14.47 17.02
C THR A 103 -5.67 15.23 17.83
N LEU A 104 -4.52 15.52 17.23
CA LEU A 104 -3.46 16.32 17.86
C LEU A 104 -3.93 17.76 18.13
N ASN A 105 -4.55 18.40 17.14
CA ASN A 105 -5.05 19.77 17.24
C ASN A 105 -6.18 19.91 18.28
N LYS A 106 -7.09 18.93 18.34
CA LYS A 106 -8.17 18.92 19.35
C LYS A 106 -7.64 18.82 20.78
N ASN A 107 -6.52 18.10 20.98
CA ASN A 107 -5.91 17.95 22.29
C ASN A 107 -5.04 19.16 22.69
N GLY A 108 -4.51 19.93 21.72
CA GLY A 108 -3.96 21.28 21.91
C GLY A 108 -2.92 21.43 23.01
N LYS A 109 -1.92 20.53 23.10
CA LYS A 109 -0.97 20.51 24.24
C LYS A 109 0.36 21.22 24.01
N PHE A 110 1.03 20.92 22.89
CA PHE A 110 2.44 21.29 22.70
C PHE A 110 2.73 21.94 21.34
N ALA A 111 1.90 21.69 20.33
CA ALA A 111 2.02 22.27 19.00
C ALA A 111 0.67 22.28 18.30
N SER A 112 0.52 23.22 17.36
CA SER A 112 -0.51 23.18 16.33
C SER A 112 0.05 22.46 15.10
N PHE A 113 -0.70 21.55 14.51
CA PHE A 113 -0.29 20.77 13.35
C PHE A 113 -1.04 21.24 12.10
N GLU A 114 -0.29 21.72 11.11
CA GLU A 114 -0.80 22.08 9.78
C GLU A 114 -0.46 20.96 8.79
N GLU A 115 -1.45 20.50 8.04
CA GLU A 115 -1.29 19.45 7.04
C GLU A 115 -1.35 20.03 5.62
N LEU A 116 -0.32 19.74 4.82
CA LEU A 116 -0.17 20.20 3.43
C LEU A 116 0.02 19.00 2.49
N ALA A 117 -1.03 18.63 1.77
CA ALA A 117 -0.96 17.62 0.72
C ALA A 117 -0.29 18.21 -0.53
N LEU A 118 0.98 17.85 -0.79
CA LEU A 118 1.68 18.25 -2.02
C LEU A 118 1.69 17.13 -3.05
N LYS A 119 1.56 17.50 -4.33
CA LYS A 119 1.51 16.54 -5.45
C LYS A 119 2.89 16.21 -6.05
N ILE A 120 3.96 16.91 -5.68
CA ILE A 120 5.21 16.86 -6.48
C ILE A 120 6.46 16.66 -5.62
N LYS A 121 7.09 15.49 -5.79
CA LYS A 121 8.40 15.13 -5.22
C LYS A 121 9.50 16.17 -5.51
N SER A 122 9.51 16.74 -6.72
CA SER A 122 10.51 17.75 -7.10
C SER A 122 10.38 19.09 -6.38
N ALA A 123 9.23 19.38 -5.76
CA ALA A 123 9.08 20.53 -4.87
C ALA A 123 9.78 20.27 -3.52
N VAL A 124 9.61 19.06 -2.97
CA VAL A 124 10.24 18.64 -1.71
C VAL A 124 11.76 18.56 -1.85
N GLU A 125 12.26 18.06 -2.99
CA GLU A 125 13.71 17.97 -3.24
C GLU A 125 14.41 19.34 -3.23
N LYS A 126 13.74 20.40 -3.70
CA LYS A 126 14.28 21.77 -3.72
C LYS A 126 14.34 22.41 -2.33
N GLU A 127 13.42 22.04 -1.45
CA GLU A 127 13.31 22.59 -0.10
C GLU A 127 13.92 21.68 0.97
N ARG A 128 14.58 20.59 0.56
CA ARG A 128 15.09 19.54 1.45
C ARG A 128 15.92 20.08 2.61
N ASP A 129 16.81 21.04 2.34
CA ASP A 129 17.73 21.60 3.34
C ASP A 129 17.02 22.55 4.33
N ARG A 130 15.78 22.95 4.05
CA ARG A 130 14.95 23.77 4.96
C ARG A 130 14.03 22.93 5.85
N LEU A 131 13.93 21.62 5.62
CA LEU A 131 13.05 20.74 6.36
C LEU A 131 13.74 20.19 7.60
N ASP A 132 13.08 20.28 8.75
CA ASP A 132 13.59 19.75 10.02
C ASP A 132 13.78 18.21 9.98
N ALA A 133 12.93 17.51 9.23
CA ALA A 133 13.03 16.08 8.98
C ALA A 133 12.44 15.70 7.61
N VAL A 134 13.07 14.73 6.94
CA VAL A 134 12.56 14.14 5.69
C VAL A 134 12.56 12.62 5.82
N LEU A 135 11.37 12.05 5.87
CA LEU A 135 11.17 10.60 5.94
C LEU A 135 10.70 10.10 4.58
N VAL A 136 11.51 9.25 3.95
CA VAL A 136 11.15 8.54 2.72
C VAL A 136 10.99 7.07 3.07
N PHE A 137 9.75 6.61 3.06
CA PHE A 137 9.46 5.18 3.17
C PHE A 137 9.54 4.53 1.79
N PRO A 138 10.18 3.36 1.70
CA PRO A 138 10.32 2.70 0.41
C PRO A 138 8.94 2.40 -0.18
N SER A 139 8.76 2.77 -1.44
CA SER A 139 7.57 2.39 -2.18
C SER A 139 7.58 0.87 -2.43
N MET A 140 6.38 0.25 -2.51
CA MET A 140 6.23 -1.18 -2.80
C MET A 140 7.13 -1.63 -3.98
N PRO A 141 7.18 -0.95 -5.14
CA PRO A 141 8.02 -1.38 -6.27
C PRO A 141 9.54 -1.31 -6.03
N GLU A 142 10.02 -0.39 -5.18
CA GLU A 142 11.44 -0.23 -4.90
C GLU A 142 11.98 -1.35 -4.01
N LEU A 143 11.14 -1.91 -3.13
CA LEU A 143 11.51 -3.05 -2.29
C LEU A 143 11.64 -4.36 -3.10
N PHE A 144 10.78 -4.57 -4.11
CA PHE A 144 10.76 -5.78 -4.93
C PHE A 144 11.77 -5.78 -6.09
N LYS A 145 12.53 -4.69 -6.31
CA LYS A 145 13.60 -4.66 -7.33
C LYS A 145 14.73 -5.68 -7.10
N LYS A 146 14.80 -6.31 -5.93
CA LYS A 146 15.79 -7.36 -5.63
C LYS A 146 15.19 -8.57 -4.87
N LYS A 147 14.51 -9.48 -5.57
CA LYS A 147 14.70 -10.96 -5.55
C LYS A 147 13.45 -11.73 -6.01
N LYS A 148 13.67 -12.88 -6.66
CA LYS A 148 12.70 -13.92 -7.07
C LYS A 148 12.07 -14.72 -5.90
N GLN A 149 11.89 -14.13 -4.71
CA GLN A 149 11.36 -14.87 -3.56
C GLN A 149 10.10 -14.21 -3.02
N SER A 150 9.09 -15.04 -2.79
CA SER A 150 7.73 -14.77 -2.29
C SER A 150 7.65 -14.19 -0.87
N ALA A 151 8.72 -13.59 -0.35
CA ALA A 151 8.71 -12.99 0.98
C ALA A 151 7.97 -11.65 0.92
N GLY A 152 6.98 -11.47 1.80
CA GLY A 152 6.12 -10.28 1.85
C GLY A 152 6.89 -8.99 2.09
N PHE A 153 6.24 -7.85 1.87
CA PHE A 153 6.79 -6.54 2.19
C PHE A 153 7.17 -6.45 3.68
N ALA A 154 6.29 -6.97 4.56
CA ALA A 154 6.55 -7.07 5.99
C ALA A 154 7.80 -7.91 6.29
N ASP A 155 8.03 -9.03 5.59
CA ASP A 155 9.23 -9.86 5.80
C ASP A 155 10.53 -9.15 5.41
N SER A 156 10.51 -8.40 4.31
CA SER A 156 11.65 -7.61 3.86
C SER A 156 11.95 -6.45 4.82
N MET A 157 10.91 -5.86 5.43
CA MET A 157 11.06 -4.83 6.45
C MET A 157 11.45 -5.38 7.81
N LEU A 158 10.90 -6.51 8.23
CA LEU A 158 11.35 -7.27 9.40
C LEU A 158 12.81 -7.68 9.23
N LYS A 159 13.25 -8.03 8.01
CA LYS A 159 14.65 -8.28 7.71
C LYS A 159 15.50 -7.02 7.89
N LEU A 160 15.04 -5.85 7.40
CA LEU A 160 15.72 -4.57 7.63
C LEU A 160 15.86 -4.30 9.13
N VAL A 161 14.76 -4.39 9.89
CA VAL A 161 14.71 -4.23 11.35
C VAL A 161 15.64 -5.23 12.07
N ARG A 162 15.65 -6.51 11.66
CA ARG A 162 16.51 -7.56 12.24
C ARG A 162 17.99 -7.38 11.89
N THR A 163 18.30 -6.79 10.74
CA THR A 163 19.69 -6.55 10.31
C THR A 163 20.28 -5.28 10.89
N LEU A 164 19.46 -4.30 11.28
CA LEU A 164 19.94 -3.00 11.73
C LEU A 164 20.76 -3.03 13.04
N PRO A 165 20.42 -3.83 14.08
CA PRO A 165 21.25 -3.95 15.28
C PRO A 165 22.71 -4.34 14.97
N LYS A 166 22.93 -5.11 13.90
CA LYS A 166 24.27 -5.50 13.45
C LYS A 166 25.06 -4.34 12.83
N VAL A 167 24.36 -3.33 12.31
CA VAL A 167 24.93 -2.11 11.72
C VAL A 167 25.04 -0.98 12.77
N LEU A 168 24.08 -0.90 13.69
CA LEU A 168 24.01 0.12 14.75
C LEU A 168 25.26 0.14 15.63
N LYS A 169 25.91 -1.01 15.87
CA LYS A 169 27.17 -1.09 16.65
C LYS A 169 28.36 -0.38 16.00
N TYR A 170 28.28 -0.03 14.71
CA TYR A 170 29.33 0.68 13.99
C TYR A 170 29.01 2.17 13.76
N LEU A 171 27.84 2.63 14.20
CA LEU A 171 27.40 4.01 14.05
C LEU A 171 27.71 4.81 15.34
N PRO A 172 28.15 6.07 15.21
CA PRO A 172 28.13 7.04 16.30
C PRO A 172 26.76 7.10 17.00
N SER A 173 26.74 7.41 18.30
CA SER A 173 25.54 7.32 19.14
C SER A 173 24.36 8.18 18.64
N ASP A 174 24.64 9.35 18.09
CA ASP A 174 23.68 10.26 17.44
C ASP A 174 23.05 9.60 16.21
N LYS A 175 23.87 9.08 15.28
CA LYS A 175 23.40 8.40 14.07
C LYS A 175 22.67 7.09 14.37
N ALA A 176 23.07 6.40 15.43
CA ALA A 176 22.40 5.19 15.89
C ALA A 176 20.99 5.51 16.43
N GLN A 177 20.83 6.64 17.12
CA GLN A 177 19.52 7.10 17.59
C GLN A 177 18.60 7.49 16.42
N ASP A 178 19.12 8.21 15.42
CA ASP A 178 18.34 8.54 14.22
C ASP A 178 17.90 7.29 13.45
N ALA A 179 18.79 6.30 13.32
CA ALA A 179 18.44 5.03 12.69
C ALA A 179 17.34 4.26 13.46
N ARG A 180 17.34 4.33 14.79
CA ARG A 180 16.27 3.77 15.62
C ARG A 180 14.95 4.52 15.42
N LEU A 181 14.97 5.85 15.43
CA LEU A 181 13.79 6.68 15.20
C LEU A 181 13.22 6.45 13.80
N TYR A 182 14.07 6.27 12.78
CA TYR A 182 13.61 5.89 11.44
C TYR A 182 12.87 4.54 11.43
N ILE A 183 13.39 3.51 12.09
CA ILE A 183 12.69 2.21 12.21
C ILE A 183 11.35 2.40 12.92
N LEU A 184 11.35 3.11 14.05
CA LEU A 184 10.14 3.30 14.84
C LEU A 184 9.08 4.07 14.02
N SER A 185 9.53 5.06 13.24
CA SER A 185 8.69 5.81 12.30
C SER A 185 8.07 4.91 11.24
N LEU A 186 8.85 3.96 10.71
CA LEU A 186 8.38 2.99 9.74
C LEU A 186 7.39 2.00 10.37
N GLN A 187 7.60 1.58 11.63
CA GLN A 187 6.67 0.69 12.32
C GLN A 187 5.32 1.36 12.57
N PHE A 188 5.29 2.63 12.99
CA PHE A 188 4.04 3.38 13.07
C PHE A 188 3.38 3.51 11.71
N TRP A 189 4.16 3.83 10.67
CA TRP A 189 3.66 3.92 9.31
C TRP A 189 3.03 2.60 8.86
N LEU A 190 3.66 1.46 9.12
CA LEU A 190 3.11 0.14 8.76
C LEU A 190 1.91 -0.31 9.59
N GLY A 191 1.81 0.22 10.80
CA GLY A 191 0.61 0.14 11.60
C GLY A 191 -0.54 0.95 11.02
N GLY A 192 -0.28 2.11 10.41
CA GLY A 192 -1.21 2.86 9.56
C GLY A 192 -2.44 3.47 10.24
N SER A 193 -2.81 3.01 11.43
CA SER A 193 -3.95 3.51 12.19
C SER A 193 -3.78 4.98 12.59
N PRO A 194 -4.88 5.72 12.80
CA PRO A 194 -4.81 7.10 13.26
C PRO A 194 -3.99 7.25 14.54
N ASP A 195 -4.13 6.31 15.49
CA ASP A 195 -3.34 6.30 16.73
C ASP A 195 -1.85 6.07 16.49
N ASN A 196 -1.49 5.18 15.57
CA ASN A 196 -0.09 5.01 15.18
C ASN A 196 0.45 6.29 14.55
N LEU A 197 -0.32 6.96 13.69
CA LEU A 197 0.09 8.20 13.04
C LEU A 197 0.15 9.39 14.00
N VAL A 198 -0.69 9.43 15.05
CA VAL A 198 -0.57 10.40 16.16
C VAL A 198 0.77 10.24 16.87
N ASN A 199 1.14 8.99 17.22
CA ASN A 199 2.38 8.71 17.93
C ASN A 199 3.61 8.91 17.03
N PHE A 200 3.51 8.61 15.74
CA PHE A 200 4.48 8.96 14.72
C PHE A 200 4.76 10.47 14.69
N LEU A 201 3.71 11.29 14.57
CA LEU A 201 3.85 12.75 14.50
C LEU A 201 4.41 13.31 15.81
N LYS A 202 3.99 12.81 16.97
CA LYS A 202 4.57 13.18 18.28
C LYS A 202 6.06 12.88 18.35
N MET A 203 6.46 11.65 17.98
CA MET A 203 7.84 11.21 18.03
C MET A 203 8.73 12.05 17.11
N VAL A 204 8.33 12.24 15.85
CA VAL A 204 9.09 13.04 14.88
C VAL A 204 9.19 14.49 15.33
N SER A 205 8.08 15.08 15.78
CA SER A 205 8.05 16.48 16.20
C SER A 205 8.92 16.72 17.43
N GLY A 206 8.84 15.86 18.46
CA GLY A 206 9.66 15.99 19.65
C GLY A 206 11.15 15.73 19.43
N SER A 207 11.50 14.95 18.41
CA SER A 207 12.90 14.60 18.11
C SER A 207 13.60 15.60 17.20
N TYR A 208 12.88 16.16 16.22
CA TYR A 208 13.49 16.91 15.12
C TYR A 208 13.04 18.37 15.00
N VAL A 209 11.88 18.77 15.53
CA VAL A 209 11.40 20.15 15.36
C VAL A 209 12.09 21.07 16.39
N PRO A 210 12.87 22.08 15.96
CA PRO A 210 13.66 22.92 16.87
C PRO A 210 12.82 23.65 17.92
N ALA A 211 11.63 24.11 17.53
CA ALA A 211 10.71 24.84 18.42
C ALA A 211 10.15 23.97 19.57
N LEU A 212 10.26 22.64 19.47
CA LEU A 212 9.80 21.69 20.48
C LEU A 212 10.95 21.09 21.30
N LYS A 213 12.19 21.49 21.04
CA LYS A 213 13.37 20.99 21.73
C LYS A 213 13.26 21.23 23.24
N GLY A 214 13.42 20.17 24.03
CA GLY A 214 13.28 20.22 25.50
C GLY A 214 11.84 20.06 26.01
N THR A 215 10.85 20.01 25.12
CA THR A 215 9.47 19.67 25.50
C THR A 215 9.34 18.16 25.66
N LYS A 216 8.83 17.71 26.81
CA LYS A 216 8.58 16.28 27.04
C LYS A 216 7.31 15.85 26.29
N ILE A 217 7.48 15.27 25.10
CA ILE A 217 6.37 14.75 24.28
C ILE A 217 6.35 13.23 24.40
N GLU A 218 5.36 12.71 25.12
CA GLU A 218 5.16 11.28 25.31
C GLU A 218 4.37 10.67 24.15
N TYR A 219 4.86 9.53 23.65
CA TYR A 219 4.23 8.71 22.61
C TYR A 219 4.27 7.23 23.02
N ALA A 220 3.29 6.46 22.57
CA ALA A 220 3.19 5.02 22.82
C ALA A 220 3.97 4.20 21.78
N ASP A 221 4.26 2.93 22.07
CA ASP A 221 4.89 2.02 21.10
C ASP A 221 3.97 1.71 19.90
N PRO A 222 4.54 1.41 18.71
CA PRO A 222 3.75 1.11 17.52
C PRO A 222 2.95 -0.18 17.67
N VAL A 223 1.68 -0.13 17.28
CA VAL A 223 0.80 -1.31 17.20
C VAL A 223 0.87 -1.87 15.79
N LEU A 224 1.34 -3.12 15.67
CA LEU A 224 1.49 -3.82 14.39
C LEU A 224 0.36 -4.82 14.19
N PHE A 225 -0.09 -4.93 12.94
CA PHE A 225 -1.11 -5.89 12.50
C PHE A 225 -0.46 -6.99 11.64
N LEU A 226 -1.11 -8.16 11.58
CA LEU A 226 -0.69 -9.28 10.71
C LEU A 226 -0.46 -8.81 9.27
N ASP A 227 0.49 -9.41 8.56
CA ASP A 227 0.75 -9.08 7.14
C ASP A 227 -0.31 -9.71 6.22
N THR A 228 -0.72 -10.93 6.54
CA THR A 228 -1.80 -11.66 5.88
C THR A 228 -2.66 -12.31 6.93
N GLY A 229 -3.97 -12.42 6.69
CA GLY A 229 -4.88 -13.02 7.68
C GLY A 229 -6.32 -12.92 7.24
N ILE A 230 -7.21 -13.22 8.17
CA ILE A 230 -8.66 -13.06 8.04
C ILE A 230 -9.10 -11.92 8.98
N TRP A 231 -9.93 -11.01 8.48
CA TRP A 231 -10.44 -9.87 9.26
C TRP A 231 -11.95 -9.74 9.11
N HIS A 232 -12.67 -9.68 10.23
CA HIS A 232 -14.11 -9.45 10.21
C HIS A 232 -14.46 -8.25 11.12
N PRO A 233 -15.39 -7.36 10.75
CA PRO A 233 -15.67 -6.14 11.52
C PRO A 233 -16.17 -6.38 12.95
N LEU A 234 -16.86 -7.50 13.17
CA LEU A 234 -17.35 -7.91 14.49
C LEU A 234 -16.39 -8.83 15.25
N ALA A 235 -15.27 -9.23 14.64
CA ALA A 235 -14.28 -10.05 15.32
C ALA A 235 -13.48 -9.24 16.33
N PRO A 236 -13.11 -9.82 17.48
CA PRO A 236 -12.28 -9.14 18.47
C PRO A 236 -10.82 -8.97 18.01
N CYS A 237 -10.38 -9.76 17.03
CA CYS A 237 -9.02 -9.74 16.50
C CYS A 237 -8.97 -10.23 15.04
N MET A 238 -7.81 -10.04 14.40
CA MET A 238 -7.48 -10.72 13.14
C MET A 238 -7.10 -12.18 13.42
N TYR A 239 -7.42 -13.08 12.50
CA TYR A 239 -7.08 -14.50 12.60
C TYR A 239 -5.98 -14.86 11.60
N ASP A 240 -5.04 -15.69 12.04
CA ASP A 240 -3.99 -16.26 11.18
C ASP A 240 -4.26 -17.74 10.83
N ASP A 241 -5.40 -18.27 11.26
CA ASP A 241 -5.89 -19.61 10.96
C ASP A 241 -7.40 -19.61 10.66
N VAL A 242 -7.78 -20.34 9.61
CA VAL A 242 -9.18 -20.40 9.14
C VAL A 242 -10.09 -21.18 10.08
N LYS A 243 -9.58 -22.19 10.80
CA LYS A 243 -10.40 -22.98 11.73
C LYS A 243 -10.70 -22.18 12.98
N GLU A 244 -9.74 -21.42 13.49
CA GLU A 244 -9.98 -20.47 14.59
C GLU A 244 -11.02 -19.42 14.21
N TYR A 245 -10.91 -18.86 12.99
CA TYR A 245 -11.91 -17.93 12.46
C TYR A 245 -13.31 -18.56 12.39
N LEU A 246 -13.44 -19.74 11.78
CA LEU A 246 -14.73 -20.43 11.64
C LEU A 246 -15.31 -20.87 12.98
N ASN A 247 -14.46 -21.22 13.96
CA ASN A 247 -14.90 -21.53 15.32
C ASN A 247 -15.50 -20.28 15.98
N TRP A 248 -14.80 -19.14 15.93
CA TRP A 248 -15.36 -17.87 16.41
C TRP A 248 -16.67 -17.52 15.69
N TYR A 249 -16.70 -17.66 14.36
CA TYR A 249 -17.88 -17.39 13.55
C TYR A 249 -19.10 -18.23 13.99
N GLY A 250 -18.89 -19.49 14.35
CA GLY A 250 -19.94 -20.37 14.89
C GLY A 250 -20.48 -19.96 16.27
N THR A 251 -19.70 -19.21 17.07
CA THR A 251 -20.12 -18.72 18.39
C THR A 251 -20.91 -17.41 18.34
N ARG A 252 -21.01 -16.76 17.18
CA ARG A 252 -21.70 -15.47 17.01
C ARG A 252 -23.18 -15.57 17.41
N ARG A 253 -23.64 -14.66 18.26
CA ARG A 253 -25.04 -14.62 18.74
C ARG A 253 -25.94 -13.84 17.80
N ASP A 254 -25.38 -12.90 17.06
CA ASP A 254 -26.00 -12.03 16.07
C ASP A 254 -26.26 -12.74 14.72
N ALA A 255 -25.63 -13.89 14.48
CA ALA A 255 -25.77 -14.66 13.25
C ALA A 255 -27.12 -15.41 13.15
N ASN A 256 -27.80 -15.26 12.01
CA ASN A 256 -29.07 -15.95 11.72
C ASN A 256 -28.90 -17.47 11.53
N GLU A 257 -30.00 -18.23 11.60
CA GLU A 257 -29.96 -19.69 11.49
C GLU A 257 -29.42 -20.19 10.14
N LYS A 258 -29.72 -19.48 9.04
CA LYS A 258 -29.23 -19.83 7.70
C LYS A 258 -27.71 -19.75 7.65
N LEU A 259 -27.12 -18.69 8.23
CA LEU A 259 -25.69 -18.46 8.33
C LEU A 259 -25.00 -19.53 9.17
N LYS A 260 -25.67 -20.07 10.19
CA LYS A 260 -25.13 -21.15 11.05
C LYS A 260 -25.33 -22.54 10.46
N GLY A 261 -26.14 -22.67 9.41
CA GLY A 261 -26.40 -23.93 8.75
C GLY A 261 -25.12 -24.62 8.24
N PRO A 262 -25.08 -25.96 8.21
CA PRO A 262 -23.96 -26.71 7.64
C PRO A 262 -23.84 -26.48 6.13
N ASN A 263 -24.95 -26.17 5.46
CA ASN A 263 -25.03 -25.93 4.02
C ASN A 263 -25.02 -24.44 3.64
N ALA A 264 -24.67 -23.56 4.58
CA ALA A 264 -24.57 -22.14 4.28
C ALA A 264 -23.50 -21.91 3.20
N THR A 265 -23.84 -21.17 2.14
CA THR A 265 -22.88 -20.76 1.12
C THR A 265 -21.74 -19.98 1.77
N VAL A 266 -20.50 -20.30 1.41
CA VAL A 266 -19.30 -19.61 1.91
C VAL A 266 -18.68 -18.79 0.80
N ILE A 267 -18.54 -17.49 1.01
CA ILE A 267 -17.96 -16.55 0.05
C ILE A 267 -16.62 -16.07 0.57
N GLY A 268 -15.56 -16.29 -0.20
CA GLY A 268 -14.26 -15.70 0.06
C GLY A 268 -14.22 -14.25 -0.40
N LEU A 269 -13.72 -13.32 0.42
CA LEU A 269 -13.44 -11.96 0.00
C LEU A 269 -11.94 -11.69 0.04
N ILE A 270 -11.40 -11.01 -0.98
CA ILE A 270 -10.00 -10.55 -1.00
C ILE A 270 -9.96 -9.05 -0.77
N LEU A 271 -9.34 -8.64 0.33
CA LEU A 271 -9.27 -7.27 0.81
C LEU A 271 -7.84 -6.74 0.80
N GLN A 272 -7.68 -5.42 0.73
CA GLN A 272 -6.40 -4.78 0.97
C GLN A 272 -6.23 -4.44 2.45
N ARG A 273 -5.11 -4.88 3.06
CA ARG A 273 -4.79 -4.61 4.48
C ARG A 273 -4.79 -3.12 4.82
N SER A 274 -4.36 -2.28 3.88
CA SER A 274 -4.22 -0.84 4.09
C SER A 274 -5.52 -0.18 4.55
N HIS A 275 -6.66 -0.54 3.97
CA HIS A 275 -7.97 0.00 4.37
C HIS A 275 -8.34 -0.43 5.78
N ILE A 276 -8.10 -1.69 6.14
CA ILE A 276 -8.40 -2.25 7.48
C ILE A 276 -7.57 -1.56 8.57
N VAL A 277 -6.27 -1.37 8.34
CA VAL A 277 -5.39 -0.80 9.38
C VAL A 277 -5.55 0.71 9.52
N THR A 278 -6.04 1.40 8.49
CA THR A 278 -6.25 2.85 8.51
C THR A 278 -7.61 3.27 9.05
N GLY A 279 -8.56 2.33 9.24
CA GLY A 279 -9.93 2.67 9.64
C GLY A 279 -10.83 3.05 8.45
N ASP A 280 -10.38 2.83 7.22
CA ASP A 280 -11.09 3.17 5.98
C ASP A 280 -11.79 1.94 5.36
N GLU A 281 -12.35 1.07 6.21
CA GLU A 281 -12.95 -0.22 5.84
C GLU A 281 -14.48 -0.22 5.69
N SER A 282 -15.15 0.93 5.80
CA SER A 282 -16.62 1.02 5.85
C SER A 282 -17.32 0.29 4.68
N HIS A 283 -16.73 0.38 3.49
CA HIS A 283 -17.21 -0.31 2.29
C HIS A 283 -17.04 -1.83 2.37
N TYR A 284 -15.97 -2.32 3.00
CA TYR A 284 -15.82 -3.76 3.29
C TYR A 284 -16.83 -4.22 4.33
N VAL A 285 -17.07 -3.41 5.38
CA VAL A 285 -18.13 -3.70 6.37
C VAL A 285 -19.47 -3.86 5.67
N ALA A 286 -19.84 -2.92 4.79
CA ALA A 286 -21.10 -2.98 4.05
C ALA A 286 -21.24 -4.27 3.22
N VAL A 287 -20.21 -4.65 2.46
CA VAL A 287 -20.23 -5.89 1.66
C VAL A 287 -20.35 -7.13 2.55
N ILE A 288 -19.56 -7.22 3.62
CA ILE A 288 -19.59 -8.37 4.54
C ILE A 288 -20.98 -8.49 5.16
N MET A 289 -21.53 -7.40 5.71
CA MET A 289 -22.83 -7.40 6.37
C MET A 289 -23.98 -7.73 5.40
N GLU A 290 -23.93 -7.25 4.16
CA GLU A 290 -24.94 -7.58 3.13
C GLU A 290 -24.91 -9.06 2.72
N LEU A 291 -23.72 -9.65 2.56
CA LEU A 291 -23.59 -11.07 2.26
C LEU A 291 -24.12 -11.94 3.42
N GLU A 292 -23.82 -11.55 4.66
CA GLU A 292 -24.32 -12.23 5.85
C GLU A 292 -25.84 -12.10 6.02
N ALA A 293 -26.39 -10.92 5.75
CA ALA A 293 -27.83 -10.68 5.77
C ALA A 293 -28.56 -11.57 4.75
N LYS A 294 -27.92 -11.85 3.60
CA LYS A 294 -28.42 -12.80 2.58
C LYS A 294 -28.20 -14.28 2.96
N GLY A 295 -27.51 -14.56 4.07
CA GLY A 295 -27.29 -15.89 4.62
C GLY A 295 -26.02 -16.59 4.15
N ALA A 296 -25.06 -15.87 3.55
CA ALA A 296 -23.77 -16.41 3.18
C ALA A 296 -22.74 -16.19 4.28
N LYS A 297 -22.00 -17.24 4.65
CA LYS A 297 -20.78 -17.12 5.48
C LYS A 297 -19.72 -16.39 4.67
N VAL A 298 -18.95 -15.53 5.31
CA VAL A 298 -17.89 -14.78 4.63
C VAL A 298 -16.52 -15.15 5.20
N ILE A 299 -15.53 -15.39 4.35
CA ILE A 299 -14.11 -15.52 4.74
C ILE A 299 -13.34 -14.34 4.11
N PRO A 300 -13.24 -13.21 4.82
CA PRO A 300 -12.55 -12.00 4.34
C PRO A 300 -11.03 -12.04 4.61
N ILE A 301 -10.26 -12.42 3.60
CA ILE A 301 -8.79 -12.48 3.68
C ILE A 301 -8.17 -11.15 3.26
N PHE A 302 -7.01 -10.83 3.81
CA PHE A 302 -6.23 -9.65 3.41
C PHE A 302 -4.74 -9.96 3.22
N ALA A 303 -4.06 -9.07 2.51
CA ALA A 303 -2.61 -9.04 2.41
C ALA A 303 -2.08 -7.60 2.49
N GLY A 304 -0.91 -7.42 3.11
CA GLY A 304 -0.11 -6.19 3.03
C GLY A 304 0.70 -6.09 1.74
N GLY A 305 0.97 -7.24 1.11
CA GLY A 305 1.59 -7.34 -0.21
C GLY A 305 0.61 -7.10 -1.36
N LEU A 306 1.15 -7.10 -2.59
CA LEU A 306 0.37 -7.13 -3.83
C LEU A 306 0.26 -8.57 -4.39
N ASP A 307 0.54 -9.57 -3.56
CA ASP A 307 0.43 -10.99 -3.92
C ASP A 307 -0.63 -11.63 -3.03
N PHE A 308 -1.84 -11.78 -3.57
CA PHE A 308 -2.97 -12.39 -2.87
C PHE A 308 -3.06 -13.90 -3.10
N SER A 309 -2.21 -14.48 -3.96
CA SER A 309 -2.23 -15.93 -4.24
C SER A 309 -1.90 -16.76 -3.01
N GLY A 310 -0.90 -16.34 -2.21
CA GLY A 310 -0.52 -17.03 -0.98
C GLY A 310 -1.66 -17.08 0.05
N PRO A 311 -2.28 -15.94 0.39
CA PRO A 311 -3.48 -15.91 1.23
C PRO A 311 -4.65 -16.74 0.68
N VAL A 312 -4.91 -16.71 -0.63
CA VAL A 312 -5.94 -17.55 -1.26
C VAL A 312 -5.67 -19.03 -0.99
N GLU A 313 -4.46 -19.51 -1.31
CA GLU A 313 -4.09 -20.91 -1.08
C GLU A 313 -4.14 -21.29 0.42
N ARG A 314 -3.74 -20.38 1.31
CA ARG A 314 -3.67 -20.64 2.75
C ARG A 314 -5.03 -20.69 3.44
N PHE A 315 -5.92 -19.76 3.09
CA PHE A 315 -7.15 -19.52 3.86
C PHE A 315 -8.41 -20.04 3.16
N PHE A 316 -8.39 -20.22 1.84
CA PHE A 316 -9.54 -20.74 1.10
C PHE A 316 -9.44 -22.22 0.77
N ILE A 317 -8.28 -22.86 0.90
CA ILE A 317 -8.11 -24.30 0.61
C ILE A 317 -7.80 -25.04 1.90
N ASP A 318 -8.51 -26.14 2.14
CA ASP A 318 -8.21 -27.04 3.23
C ASP A 318 -6.84 -27.72 3.00
N PRO A 319 -5.87 -27.57 3.92
CA PRO A 319 -4.54 -28.13 3.74
C PRO A 319 -4.53 -29.66 3.72
N ILE A 320 -5.53 -30.32 4.29
CA ILE A 320 -5.67 -31.78 4.38
C ILE A 320 -6.43 -32.32 3.17
N THR A 321 -7.65 -31.84 2.95
CA THR A 321 -8.53 -32.39 1.90
C THR A 321 -8.22 -31.82 0.52
N LYS A 322 -7.46 -30.72 0.45
CA LYS A 322 -7.18 -29.93 -0.77
C LYS A 322 -8.43 -29.41 -1.47
N LYS A 323 -9.58 -29.39 -0.78
CA LYS A 323 -10.82 -28.83 -1.29
C LYS A 323 -10.99 -27.38 -0.84
N PRO A 324 -11.65 -26.53 -1.63
CA PRO A 324 -11.96 -25.17 -1.21
C PRO A 324 -12.96 -25.16 -0.04
N PHE A 325 -12.75 -24.25 0.91
CA PHE A 325 -13.73 -23.87 1.95
C PHE A 325 -14.84 -22.96 1.40
N VAL A 326 -14.57 -22.31 0.26
CA VAL A 326 -15.43 -21.29 -0.35
C VAL A 326 -16.14 -21.86 -1.57
N ASN A 327 -17.34 -21.35 -1.87
CA ASN A 327 -18.10 -21.66 -3.07
C ASN A 327 -17.83 -20.67 -4.21
N SER A 328 -17.39 -19.45 -3.88
CA SER A 328 -17.01 -18.39 -4.81
C SER A 328 -16.08 -17.40 -4.12
N VAL A 329 -15.32 -16.64 -4.91
CA VAL A 329 -14.45 -15.58 -4.41
C VAL A 329 -14.82 -14.25 -5.07
N VAL A 330 -14.89 -13.19 -4.26
CA VAL A 330 -15.00 -11.81 -4.74
C VAL A 330 -13.76 -11.03 -4.32
N SER A 331 -12.98 -10.58 -5.29
CA SER A 331 -11.90 -9.63 -5.05
C SER A 331 -12.47 -8.22 -4.97
N LEU A 332 -12.24 -7.55 -3.84
CA LEU A 332 -12.63 -6.15 -3.62
C LEU A 332 -11.46 -5.18 -3.82
N THR A 333 -10.32 -5.68 -4.32
CA THR A 333 -9.11 -4.88 -4.51
C THR A 333 -9.17 -4.02 -5.78
N GLY A 334 -9.90 -4.47 -6.79
CA GLY A 334 -9.93 -3.87 -8.12
C GLY A 334 -8.58 -3.91 -8.86
N PHE A 335 -7.70 -4.87 -8.54
CA PHE A 335 -6.43 -5.10 -9.22
C PHE A 335 -6.22 -6.59 -9.52
N ALA A 336 -5.18 -6.89 -10.31
CA ALA A 336 -4.74 -8.26 -10.55
C ALA A 336 -4.47 -9.00 -9.22
N LEU A 337 -4.72 -10.30 -9.18
CA LEU A 337 -4.55 -11.13 -7.99
C LEU A 337 -3.08 -11.19 -7.54
N VAL A 338 -2.15 -11.15 -8.51
CA VAL A 338 -0.71 -11.15 -8.25
C VAL A 338 -0.04 -10.02 -9.01
N GLY A 339 0.45 -9.05 -8.25
CA GLY A 339 1.22 -7.91 -8.72
C GLY A 339 0.47 -6.59 -8.65
N GLY A 340 1.20 -5.51 -8.92
CA GLY A 340 0.66 -4.14 -8.93
C GLY A 340 0.46 -3.60 -10.35
N PRO A 341 -0.08 -2.37 -10.49
CA PRO A 341 -0.28 -1.72 -11.79
C PRO A 341 0.96 -1.67 -12.69
N ALA A 342 2.16 -1.65 -12.10
CA ALA A 342 3.42 -1.59 -12.83
C ALA A 342 3.98 -2.97 -13.23
N ARG A 343 3.61 -4.04 -12.54
CA ARG A 343 4.12 -5.39 -12.79
C ARG A 343 3.17 -6.44 -12.22
N GLN A 344 2.61 -7.24 -13.11
CA GLN A 344 1.68 -8.33 -12.84
C GLN A 344 2.34 -9.69 -13.08
N ASP A 345 1.82 -10.74 -12.44
CA ASP A 345 2.20 -12.14 -12.64
C ASP A 345 0.94 -12.99 -12.85
N HIS A 346 0.30 -12.79 -14.02
CA HIS A 346 -0.90 -13.53 -14.42
C HIS A 346 -0.71 -15.05 -14.40
N PRO A 347 0.42 -15.65 -14.84
CA PRO A 347 0.61 -17.09 -14.75
C PRO A 347 0.46 -17.63 -13.32
N ARG A 348 1.00 -16.91 -12.33
CA ARG A 348 0.87 -17.31 -10.93
C ARG A 348 -0.56 -17.10 -10.39
N ALA A 349 -1.23 -16.03 -10.82
CA ALA A 349 -2.64 -15.80 -10.48
C ALA A 349 -3.53 -16.94 -11.01
N ILE A 350 -3.37 -17.29 -12.29
CA ILE A 350 -4.09 -18.38 -12.94
C ILE A 350 -3.83 -19.71 -12.22
N GLU A 351 -2.57 -20.03 -11.88
CA GLU A 351 -2.24 -21.25 -11.14
C GLU A 351 -3.00 -21.33 -9.80
N ALA A 352 -3.02 -20.24 -9.03
CA ALA A 352 -3.71 -20.20 -7.74
C ALA A 352 -5.24 -20.33 -7.89
N LEU A 353 -5.83 -19.65 -8.87
CA LEU A 353 -7.27 -19.70 -9.13
C LEU A 353 -7.71 -21.05 -9.69
N MET A 354 -6.91 -21.68 -10.57
CA MET A 354 -7.18 -23.03 -11.08
C MET A 354 -7.11 -24.09 -9.97
N LYS A 355 -6.23 -23.93 -8.98
CA LYS A 355 -6.21 -24.82 -7.80
C LYS A 355 -7.45 -24.64 -6.93
N LEU A 356 -7.96 -23.42 -6.84
CA LEU A 356 -9.15 -23.11 -6.05
C LEU A 356 -10.44 -23.61 -6.73
N ASP A 357 -10.50 -23.51 -8.06
CA ASP A 357 -11.57 -24.03 -8.94
C ASP A 357 -13.00 -23.61 -8.53
N VAL A 358 -13.17 -22.30 -8.28
CA VAL A 358 -14.47 -21.68 -7.98
C VAL A 358 -14.63 -20.38 -8.76
N PRO A 359 -15.86 -19.86 -8.96
CA PRO A 359 -16.07 -18.57 -9.61
C PRO A 359 -15.29 -17.44 -8.93
N TYR A 360 -14.55 -16.67 -9.73
CA TYR A 360 -13.74 -15.52 -9.29
C TYR A 360 -14.32 -14.22 -9.87
N ILE A 361 -14.94 -13.42 -9.02
CA ILE A 361 -15.56 -12.14 -9.36
C ILE A 361 -14.64 -11.01 -8.91
N VAL A 362 -14.58 -9.92 -9.69
CA VAL A 362 -13.78 -8.75 -9.34
C VAL A 362 -14.68 -7.53 -9.24
N ALA A 363 -14.94 -7.09 -8.01
CA ALA A 363 -15.62 -5.83 -7.76
C ALA A 363 -14.58 -4.75 -7.47
N LEU A 364 -14.63 -3.64 -8.22
CA LEU A 364 -13.64 -2.59 -8.17
C LEU A 364 -14.13 -1.38 -7.35
N PRO A 365 -13.31 -0.85 -6.43
CA PRO A 365 -13.58 0.45 -5.84
C PRO A 365 -13.16 1.54 -6.84
N LEU A 366 -13.84 2.69 -6.81
CA LEU A 366 -13.43 3.86 -7.58
C LEU A 366 -12.19 4.48 -6.95
N VAL A 367 -11.02 4.26 -7.58
CA VAL A 367 -9.73 4.72 -7.03
C VAL A 367 -9.39 6.14 -7.49
N PHE A 368 -9.74 6.49 -8.73
CA PHE A 368 -9.34 7.76 -9.37
C PHE A 368 -10.48 8.73 -9.63
N GLN A 369 -11.71 8.35 -9.30
CA GLN A 369 -12.89 9.19 -9.42
C GLN A 369 -13.73 9.04 -8.15
N THR A 370 -14.43 10.11 -7.81
CA THR A 370 -15.44 10.13 -6.75
C THR A 370 -16.71 9.43 -7.23
N THR A 371 -17.58 9.08 -6.29
CA THR A 371 -18.88 8.49 -6.62
C THR A 371 -19.73 9.45 -7.46
N GLU A 372 -19.67 10.75 -7.17
CA GLU A 372 -20.38 11.78 -7.93
C GLU A 372 -19.88 11.91 -9.37
N GLU A 373 -18.56 11.93 -9.57
CA GLU A 373 -17.96 11.95 -10.91
C GLU A 373 -18.36 10.72 -11.73
N TRP A 374 -18.40 9.54 -11.11
CA TRP A 374 -18.84 8.31 -11.79
C TRP A 374 -20.33 8.34 -12.15
N LEU A 375 -21.19 8.76 -11.21
CA LEU A 375 -22.64 8.85 -11.46
C LEU A 375 -22.99 9.84 -12.57
N ASN A 376 -22.25 10.94 -12.67
CA ASN A 376 -22.44 11.96 -13.69
C ASN A 376 -21.72 11.66 -15.01
N SER A 377 -20.90 10.60 -15.06
CA SER A 377 -20.11 10.22 -16.24
C SER A 377 -20.94 9.41 -17.24
N THR A 378 -21.02 9.89 -18.49
CA THR A 378 -21.63 9.12 -19.59
C THR A 378 -20.78 7.93 -20.04
N LEU A 379 -19.50 7.90 -19.67
CA LEU A 379 -18.55 6.82 -19.99
C LEU A 379 -18.44 5.78 -18.86
N GLY A 380 -18.97 6.07 -17.67
CA GLY A 380 -18.70 5.30 -16.47
C GLY A 380 -17.26 5.50 -16.00
N LEU A 381 -16.44 4.45 -16.05
CA LEU A 381 -15.05 4.48 -15.59
C LEU A 381 -14.14 5.33 -16.49
N HIS A 382 -13.25 6.11 -15.89
CA HIS A 382 -12.16 6.73 -16.65
C HIS A 382 -11.31 5.67 -17.39
N PRO A 383 -10.78 5.96 -18.60
CA PRO A 383 -10.01 4.97 -19.39
C PRO A 383 -8.84 4.32 -18.65
N ILE A 384 -8.20 5.06 -17.75
CA ILE A 384 -7.09 4.54 -16.93
C ILE A 384 -7.59 3.56 -15.87
N GLN A 385 -8.79 3.77 -15.32
CA GLN A 385 -9.43 2.79 -14.43
C GLN A 385 -9.84 1.55 -15.18
N VAL A 386 -10.39 1.68 -16.39
CA VAL A 386 -10.73 0.52 -17.22
C VAL A 386 -9.48 -0.34 -17.47
N ALA A 387 -8.37 0.28 -17.89
CA ALA A 387 -7.13 -0.44 -18.14
C ALA A 387 -6.60 -1.16 -16.88
N LEU A 388 -6.67 -0.53 -15.71
CA LEU A 388 -6.05 -1.05 -14.49
C LEU A 388 -6.95 -1.98 -13.66
N GLN A 389 -8.26 -1.71 -13.63
CA GLN A 389 -9.22 -2.34 -12.73
C GLN A 389 -10.18 -3.30 -13.44
N VAL A 390 -10.24 -3.26 -14.77
CA VAL A 390 -11.07 -4.18 -15.57
C VAL A 390 -10.18 -5.10 -16.41
N ALA A 391 -9.35 -4.53 -17.28
CA ALA A 391 -8.57 -5.33 -18.23
C ALA A 391 -7.51 -6.23 -17.53
N LEU A 392 -6.83 -5.74 -16.48
CA LEU A 392 -5.82 -6.56 -15.79
C LEU A 392 -6.44 -7.75 -15.04
N PRO A 393 -7.52 -7.59 -14.24
CA PRO A 393 -8.16 -8.74 -13.61
C PRO A 393 -8.83 -9.71 -14.60
N GLU A 394 -9.30 -9.25 -15.75
CA GLU A 394 -9.81 -10.13 -16.82
C GLU A 394 -8.74 -11.12 -17.31
N LEU A 395 -7.46 -10.71 -17.35
CA LEU A 395 -6.35 -11.60 -17.70
C LEU A 395 -6.09 -12.70 -16.66
N ASP A 396 -6.53 -12.50 -15.41
CA ASP A 396 -6.49 -13.52 -14.37
C ASP A 396 -7.70 -14.48 -14.45
N GLY A 397 -8.68 -14.18 -15.29
CA GLY A 397 -9.98 -14.88 -15.34
C GLY A 397 -11.05 -14.26 -14.42
N GLY A 398 -10.85 -13.02 -13.98
CA GLY A 398 -11.84 -12.27 -13.19
C GLY A 398 -13.11 -11.97 -13.99
N MET A 399 -14.26 -12.30 -13.42
CA MET A 399 -15.57 -12.10 -14.03
C MET A 399 -16.27 -10.84 -13.47
N GLU A 400 -17.23 -10.34 -14.24
CA GLU A 400 -18.24 -9.35 -13.81
C GLU A 400 -17.65 -8.13 -13.08
N PRO A 401 -16.92 -7.24 -13.78
CA PRO A 401 -16.39 -6.01 -13.19
C PRO A 401 -17.54 -5.11 -12.73
N ILE A 402 -17.75 -5.03 -11.42
CA ILE A 402 -18.82 -4.23 -10.80
C ILE A 402 -18.20 -3.16 -9.90
N VAL A 403 -18.68 -1.92 -10.03
CA VAL A 403 -18.36 -0.85 -9.09
C VAL A 403 -19.15 -1.09 -7.80
N PHE A 404 -18.47 -1.23 -6.67
CA PHE A 404 -19.13 -1.47 -5.38
C PHE A 404 -18.91 -0.34 -4.35
N ALA A 405 -17.88 0.48 -4.54
CA ALA A 405 -17.52 1.54 -3.63
C ALA A 405 -16.87 2.70 -4.38
N GLY A 406 -16.99 3.90 -3.83
CA GLY A 406 -16.31 5.08 -4.33
C GLY A 406 -16.24 6.14 -3.25
N ARG A 407 -15.35 7.12 -3.46
CA ARG A 407 -15.10 8.16 -2.45
C ARG A 407 -16.16 9.24 -2.48
N ASP A 408 -16.53 9.70 -1.29
CA ASP A 408 -17.28 10.93 -1.11
C ASP A 408 -16.38 12.15 -1.43
N PRO A 409 -16.80 13.08 -2.31
CA PRO A 409 -15.98 14.21 -2.72
C PRO A 409 -15.64 15.18 -1.57
N ARG A 410 -16.50 15.24 -0.55
CA ARG A 410 -16.35 16.18 0.57
C ARG A 410 -15.43 15.65 1.66
N THR A 411 -15.60 14.40 2.05
CA THR A 411 -14.89 13.77 3.17
C THR A 411 -13.69 12.95 2.71
N GLY A 412 -13.67 12.51 1.45
CA GLY A 412 -12.64 11.64 0.88
C GLY A 412 -12.67 10.20 1.38
N LYS A 413 -13.67 9.84 2.19
CA LYS A 413 -13.94 8.49 2.70
C LYS A 413 -14.83 7.69 1.76
#